data_AF-A0A4Q6CBE8-F1
#
_entry.id   AF-A0A4Q6CBE8-F1
#
_cell.length_a   1.000
_cell.length_b   1.000
_cell.length_c   1.000
_cell.angle_alpha   90.00
_cell.angle_beta   90.00
_cell.angle_gamma   90.00
#
_symmetry.space_group_name_H-M   'P 1'
#
loop_
_entity.id
_entity.type
_entity.pdbx_description
1 polymer ?
#
loop_
_entity_poly.entity_id
_entity_poly.type
_entity_poly.pdbx_seq_one_letter_code
_entity_poly.pdbx_strand_id
1 'polypeptide(L)'
;MTAAFAGVPVTEVRMMDSELWGDHQYILDRPYAEIREALKVFLAARCQAQRDQAGALATSDCDLLETAEGLYLETGEAGGIWLHPQHDDPQRTVYAEAWSD
;
A
#
# COMPACT_ATOMS: atom_id res chain seq x y z
N MET A 1 -13.71 -17.26 3.83
CA MET A 1 -12.43 -16.76 3.28
C MET A 1 -11.98 -15.62 4.15
N THR A 2 -10.87 -15.77 4.86
CA THR A 2 -10.26 -14.67 5.60
C THR A 2 -9.65 -13.70 4.59
N ALA A 3 -9.91 -12.40 4.72
CA ALA A 3 -9.27 -11.41 3.87
C ALA A 3 -7.76 -11.36 4.17
N ALA A 4 -6.95 -11.01 3.16
CA ALA A 4 -5.51 -10.89 3.30
C ALA A 4 -5.00 -9.65 2.55
N PHE A 5 -3.98 -9.01 3.11
CA PHE A 5 -3.28 -7.88 2.52
C PHE A 5 -1.78 -8.22 2.45
N ALA A 6 -1.18 -8.13 1.26
CA ALA A 6 0.21 -8.55 1.03
C ALA A 6 0.53 -10.00 1.50
N GLY A 7 -0.43 -10.92 1.41
CA GLY A 7 -0.28 -12.29 1.90
C GLY A 7 -0.38 -12.44 3.43
N VAL A 8 -0.62 -11.35 4.16
CA VAL A 8 -0.82 -11.34 5.61
C VAL A 8 -2.32 -11.33 5.93
N PRO A 9 -2.80 -12.16 6.87
CA PRO A 9 -4.19 -12.12 7.32
C PRO A 9 -4.58 -10.74 7.88
N VAL A 10 -5.75 -10.26 7.47
CA VAL A 10 -6.38 -9.06 8.05
C VAL A 10 -7.69 -9.45 8.72
N THR A 11 -8.00 -8.80 9.83
CA THR A 11 -9.22 -9.03 10.59
C THR A 11 -10.41 -8.29 10.00
N GLU A 12 -10.17 -7.14 9.34
CA GLU A 12 -11.20 -6.29 8.76
C GLU A 12 -10.61 -5.46 7.62
N VAL A 13 -11.41 -5.17 6.60
CA VAL A 13 -11.11 -4.19 5.54
C VAL A 13 -12.20 -3.14 5.58
N ARG A 14 -11.81 -1.88 5.78
CA ARG A 14 -12.69 -0.72 5.80
C ARG A 14 -12.45 0.08 4.53
N MET A 15 -13.52 0.33 3.80
CA MET A 15 -13.53 1.32 2.74
C MET A 15 -13.61 2.70 3.39
N MET A 16 -12.75 3.61 2.95
CA MET A 16 -12.68 4.96 3.50
C MET A 16 -13.38 5.92 2.54
N ASP A 17 -13.92 7.03 3.06
CA ASP A 17 -14.86 7.92 2.32
C ASP A 17 -14.30 8.53 1.02
N SER A 18 -13.00 8.39 0.74
CA SER A 18 -12.40 8.73 -0.55
C SER A 18 -12.70 7.66 -1.62
N GLU A 19 -13.97 7.28 -1.80
CA GLU A 19 -14.43 6.40 -2.89
C GLU A 19 -13.94 6.86 -4.28
N LEU A 20 -13.62 8.15 -4.42
CA LEU A 20 -13.00 8.75 -5.61
C LEU A 20 -11.59 8.23 -5.91
N TRP A 21 -10.82 7.88 -4.89
CA TRP A 21 -9.39 7.55 -4.99
C TRP A 21 -9.07 6.09 -4.62
N GLY A 22 -10.04 5.37 -4.07
CA GLY A 22 -9.94 3.93 -3.83
C GLY A 22 -9.13 3.58 -2.59
N ASP A 23 -9.17 4.43 -1.56
CA ASP A 23 -8.40 4.20 -0.34
C ASP A 23 -9.04 3.14 0.54
N HIS A 24 -8.18 2.31 1.13
CA HIS A 24 -8.61 1.22 1.99
C HIS A 24 -7.83 1.26 3.29
N GLN A 25 -8.53 1.04 4.39
CA GLN A 25 -7.91 0.72 5.66
C GLN A 25 -8.01 -0.79 5.93
N TYR A 26 -6.88 -1.39 6.23
CA TYR A 26 -6.74 -2.79 6.60
C TYR A 26 -6.46 -2.89 8.10
N ILE A 27 -7.28 -3.64 8.83
CA ILE A 27 -7.02 -3.96 10.24
C ILE A 27 -6.26 -5.28 10.28
N LEU A 28 -5.05 -5.23 10.81
CA LEU A 28 -4.10 -6.33 10.80
C LEU A 28 -4.36 -7.32 11.95
N ASP A 29 -4.11 -8.60 11.67
CA ASP A 29 -4.06 -9.65 12.69
C ASP A 29 -2.72 -9.64 13.48
N ARG A 30 -1.71 -8.93 12.97
CA ARG A 30 -0.37 -8.79 13.56
C ARG A 30 0.08 -7.33 13.61
N PRO A 31 1.04 -6.97 14.47
CA PRO A 31 1.59 -5.62 14.49
C PRO A 31 2.15 -5.16 13.14
N TYR A 32 1.94 -3.89 12.77
CA TYR A 32 2.45 -3.29 11.53
C TYR A 32 3.96 -3.52 11.35
N ALA A 33 4.73 -3.36 12.43
CA ALA A 33 6.18 -3.56 12.43
C ALA A 33 6.60 -4.97 11.99
N GLU A 34 5.80 -6.00 12.31
CA GLU A 34 6.09 -7.38 11.91
C GLU A 34 5.79 -7.65 10.43
N ILE A 35 4.90 -6.87 9.83
CA ILE A 35 4.44 -7.09 8.45
C ILE A 35 5.09 -6.11 7.46
N ARG A 36 5.78 -5.07 7.95
CA ARG A 36 6.37 -4.00 7.14
C ARG A 36 7.23 -4.55 6.00
N GLU A 37 8.09 -5.54 6.26
CA GLU A 37 8.90 -6.17 5.22
C GLU A 37 8.07 -6.91 4.16
N ALA A 38 6.99 -7.59 4.56
CA ALA A 38 6.09 -8.23 3.60
C ALA A 38 5.36 -7.20 2.71
N LEU A 39 4.97 -6.06 3.28
CA LEU A 39 4.37 -4.95 2.53
C LEU A 39 5.33 -4.40 1.48
N LYS A 40 6.61 -4.22 1.82
CA LYS A 40 7.64 -3.76 0.87
C LYS A 40 7.78 -4.71 -0.31
N VAL A 41 7.95 -6.00 -0.03
CA VAL A 41 8.10 -7.03 -1.06
C VAL A 41 6.86 -7.05 -1.97
N PHE A 42 5.67 -6.94 -1.38
CA PHE A 42 4.42 -6.88 -2.12
C PHE A 42 4.33 -5.65 -3.03
N LEU A 43 4.63 -4.46 -2.51
CA LEU A 43 4.61 -3.22 -3.29
C LEU A 43 5.61 -3.25 -4.45
N ALA A 44 6.85 -3.66 -4.18
CA ALA A 44 7.89 -3.78 -5.20
C ALA A 44 7.49 -4.78 -6.29
N ALA A 45 6.99 -5.96 -5.90
CA ALA A 45 6.52 -6.98 -6.84
C ALA A 45 5.32 -6.49 -7.67
N ARG A 46 4.38 -5.77 -7.05
CA ARG A 46 3.21 -5.23 -7.74
C ARG A 46 3.58 -4.13 -8.74
N CYS A 47 4.51 -3.26 -8.37
CA CYS A 47 5.03 -2.25 -9.28
C CYS A 47 5.75 -2.89 -10.48
N GLN A 48 6.64 -3.86 -10.24
CA GLN A 48 7.32 -4.59 -11.32
C GLN A 48 6.32 -5.26 -12.26
N ALA A 49 5.32 -5.95 -11.68
CA ALA A 49 4.26 -6.60 -12.46
C ALA A 49 3.42 -5.60 -13.29
N GLN A 50 3.26 -4.35 -12.83
CA GLN A 50 2.61 -3.30 -13.61
C GLN A 50 3.50 -2.76 -14.72
N ARG A 51 4.80 -2.59 -14.50
CA ARG A 51 5.76 -2.20 -15.55
C ARG A 51 5.82 -3.22 -16.69
N ASP A 52 5.77 -4.50 -16.34
CA ASP A 52 5.85 -5.61 -17.30
C ASP A 52 4.56 -5.79 -18.13
N GLN A 53 3.47 -5.07 -17.81
CA GLN A 53 2.26 -5.09 -18.61
C GLN A 53 2.43 -4.29 -19.91
N ALA A 54 2.16 -4.95 -21.04
CA ALA A 54 2.23 -4.33 -22.35
C ALA A 54 1.27 -3.13 -22.47
N GLY A 55 1.81 -1.94 -22.76
CA GLY A 55 1.04 -0.70 -22.85
C GLY A 55 1.01 0.14 -21.56
N ALA A 56 1.75 -0.25 -20.53
CA ALA A 56 1.92 0.57 -19.33
C ALA A 56 2.58 1.91 -19.68
N LEU A 57 1.87 3.01 -19.43
CA LEU A 57 2.41 4.39 -19.44
C LEU A 57 3.28 4.68 -18.20
N ALA A 58 3.43 3.70 -17.31
CA ALA A 58 4.16 3.85 -16.06
C ALA A 58 5.67 3.95 -16.35
N THR A 59 6.20 5.17 -16.22
CA THR A 59 7.63 5.47 -16.27
C THR A 59 8.32 5.26 -14.93
N SER A 60 7.58 4.89 -13.88
CA SER A 60 8.13 4.68 -12.54
C SER A 60 9.24 3.63 -12.56
N ASP A 61 10.35 3.97 -11.89
CA ASP A 61 11.45 3.05 -11.66
C ASP A 61 11.16 1.99 -10.57
N CYS A 62 9.92 1.96 -10.06
CA CYS A 62 9.53 1.20 -8.88
C CYS A 62 10.35 1.55 -7.64
N ASP A 63 10.73 2.81 -7.53
CA ASP A 63 11.45 3.32 -6.37
C ASP A 63 10.50 3.39 -5.18
N LEU A 64 10.70 2.45 -4.26
CA LEU A 64 10.02 2.41 -2.97
C LEU A 64 10.79 3.29 -2.00
N LEU A 65 10.20 4.42 -1.61
CA LEU A 65 10.70 5.25 -0.53
C LEU A 65 10.20 4.72 0.80
N GLU A 66 11.14 4.39 1.67
CA GLU A 66 10.87 4.02 3.04
C GLU A 66 11.04 5.20 3.98
N THR A 67 10.01 5.50 4.77
CA THR A 67 10.10 6.50 5.84
C THR A 67 9.75 5.85 7.18
N ALA A 68 9.98 6.59 8.28
CA ALA A 68 9.50 6.17 9.60
C ALA A 68 7.96 6.13 9.67
N GLU A 69 7.30 6.89 8.80
CA GLU A 69 5.84 7.07 8.79
C GLU A 69 5.15 6.05 7.87
N GLY A 70 5.85 5.46 6.90
CA GLY A 70 5.25 4.46 6.02
C GLY A 70 6.13 4.05 4.86
N LEU A 71 5.48 3.53 3.83
CA LEU A 71 6.06 3.12 2.56
C LEU A 71 5.39 3.93 1.46
N TYR A 72 6.20 4.59 0.65
CA TYR A 72 5.74 5.36 -0.49
C TYR A 72 6.26 4.72 -1.78
N LEU A 73 5.37 4.44 -2.71
CA LEU A 73 5.69 3.96 -4.04
C LEU A 73 5.30 5.03 -5.05
N GLU A 74 6.27 5.63 -5.70
CA GLU A 74 6.03 6.55 -6.81
C GLU A 74 5.59 5.75 -8.03
N THR A 75 4.47 6.10 -8.66
CA THR A 75 3.95 5.42 -9.86
C THR A 75 4.10 6.27 -11.13
N GLY A 76 4.51 7.53 -10.99
CA GLY A 76 4.89 8.46 -12.07
C GLY A 76 5.11 9.87 -11.52
N GLU A 77 5.29 10.87 -12.41
CA GLU A 77 5.61 12.26 -12.02
C GLU A 77 4.56 12.94 -11.13
N ALA A 78 3.30 12.50 -11.18
CA ALA A 78 2.17 13.14 -10.50
C ALA A 78 1.34 12.16 -9.68
N GLY A 79 1.83 10.96 -9.37
CA GLY A 79 1.03 9.98 -8.63
C GLY A 79 1.83 8.89 -7.94
N GLY A 80 1.18 8.27 -6.97
CA GLY A 80 1.82 7.26 -6.14
C GLY A 80 0.84 6.48 -5.26
N ILE A 81 1.40 5.54 -4.53
CA ILE A 81 0.71 4.77 -3.48
C ILE A 81 1.41 5.07 -2.16
N TRP A 82 0.65 5.44 -1.14
CA TRP A 82 1.15 5.60 0.22
C TRP A 82 0.53 4.53 1.12
N LEU A 83 1.39 3.70 1.71
CA LEU A 83 1.00 2.74 2.75
C LEU A 83 1.53 3.20 4.10
N HIS A 84 0.66 3.55 5.03
CA HIS A 84 1.06 3.96 6.36
C HIS A 84 0.10 3.48 7.44
N PRO A 85 0.55 3.27 8.68
CA PRO A 85 -0.35 3.08 9.81
C PRO A 85 -1.24 4.31 10.03
N GLN A 86 -2.47 4.10 10.51
CA GLN A 86 -3.32 5.18 11.01
C GLN A 86 -2.69 5.79 12.27
N HIS A 87 -2.69 7.11 12.36
CA HIS A 87 -2.08 7.84 13.48
C HIS A 87 -2.66 7.43 14.86
N ASP A 88 -3.99 7.20 14.94
CA ASP A 88 -4.68 6.89 16.19
C ASP A 88 -4.55 5.41 16.62
N ASP A 89 -4.27 4.50 15.70
CA ASP A 89 -4.03 3.08 15.98
C ASP A 89 -2.92 2.51 15.07
N PRO A 90 -1.66 2.91 15.28
CA PRO A 90 -0.60 2.61 14.33
C PRO A 90 -0.09 1.18 14.43
N GLN A 91 -0.48 0.45 15.48
CA GLN A 91 0.01 -0.91 15.69
C GLN A 91 -0.71 -1.91 14.82
N ARG A 92 -2.00 -1.71 14.54
CA ARG A 92 -2.84 -2.73 13.91
C ARG A 92 -3.53 -2.25 12.65
N THR A 93 -3.10 -1.14 12.08
CA THR A 93 -3.72 -0.60 10.88
C THR A 93 -2.71 -0.40 9.77
N VAL A 94 -3.18 -0.52 8.54
CA VAL A 94 -2.54 0.03 7.35
C VAL A 94 -3.60 0.76 6.55
N TYR A 95 -3.37 2.05 6.34
CA TYR A 95 -4.06 2.83 5.33
C TYR A 95 -3.29 2.70 4.01
N ALA A 96 -4.00 2.37 2.95
CA ALA A 96 -3.49 2.31 1.59
C ALA A 96 -4.19 3.37 0.77
N GLU A 97 -3.45 4.42 0.43
CA GLU A 97 -3.92 5.56 -0.36
C GLU A 97 -3.32 5.50 -1.76
N ALA A 98 -4.15 5.69 -2.78
CA ALA A 98 -3.66 6.01 -4.10
C ALA A 98 -3.91 7.49 -4.35
N TRP A 99 -2.88 8.24 -4.72
CA TRP A 99 -3.01 9.66 -5.02
C TRP A 99 -2.50 9.98 -6.41
N SER A 100 -3.14 10.96 -7.02
CA SER A 100 -2.69 11.63 -8.24
C SER A 100 -3.00 13.11 -8.07
N ASP A 101 -2.02 13.97 -8.34
CA ASP A 101 -2.26 15.41 -8.56
C ASP A 101 -3.06 15.63 -9.85
#